data_AF-A0AB38BG16-F1
#
_entry.id   AF-A0AB38BG16-F1
#
_cell.length_a   1.000
_cell.length_b   1.000
_cell.length_c   1.000
_cell.angle_alpha   90.00
_cell.angle_beta   90.00
_cell.angle_gamma   90.00
#
_symmetry.space_group_name_H-M   'P 1'
#
loop_
_entity.id
_entity.type
_entity.pdbx_description
1 polymer ?
#
loop_
_entity_poly.entity_id
_entity_poly.type
_entity_poly.pdbx_seq_one_letter_code
_entity_poly.pdbx_strand_id
1 'polypeptide(L)'
;MNIDAKEVITELRRVIDRDNSKTKILAASFKNVGQVNAAYECGAHAATMGVDILDSAFDMPSINKDVADFSSDWQSVYGTTSLDVQPELLV
;
A
#
# COMPACT_ATOMS: atom_id res chain seq x y z
N MET A 1 -29.38 -3.08 8.32
CA MET A 1 -29.17 -2.01 7.32
C MET A 1 -28.17 -2.58 6.31
N ASN A 2 -28.61 -2.90 5.08
CA ASN A 2 -27.78 -3.59 4.09
C ASN A 2 -27.25 -2.56 3.08
N ILE A 3 -26.16 -1.87 3.43
CA ILE A 3 -25.52 -0.86 2.57
C ILE A 3 -24.28 -1.50 1.95
N ASP A 4 -24.19 -1.51 0.63
CA ASP A 4 -22.94 -1.83 -0.06
C ASP A 4 -22.05 -0.59 -0.13
N ALA A 5 -21.01 -0.54 0.70
CA ALA A 5 -20.10 0.58 0.76
C ALA A 5 -19.34 0.82 -0.55
N LYS A 6 -19.05 -0.24 -1.32
CA LYS A 6 -18.32 -0.14 -2.60
C LYS A 6 -19.16 0.56 -3.65
N GLU A 7 -20.44 0.18 -3.73
CA GLU A 7 -21.39 0.80 -4.65
C GLU A 7 -21.57 2.29 -4.30
N VAL A 8 -21.72 2.62 -3.02
CA VAL A 8 -21.84 4.03 -2.57
C VAL A 8 -20.62 4.86 -2.99
N ILE A 9 -19.40 4.36 -2.76
CA ILE A 9 -18.18 5.08 -3.16
C ILE A 9 -18.12 5.26 -4.68
N THR A 10 -18.47 4.21 -5.43
CA THR A 10 -18.50 4.23 -6.90
C THR A 10 -19.47 5.28 -7.42
N GLU A 11 -20.70 5.35 -6.89
CA GLU A 11 -21.69 6.34 -7.34
C GLU A 11 -21.29 7.76 -6.93
N LEU A 12 -20.74 7.96 -5.73
CA LEU A 12 -20.22 9.26 -5.31
C LEU A 12 -19.10 9.74 -6.23
N ARG A 13 -18.18 8.82 -6.61
CA ARG A 13 -17.09 9.14 -7.53
C ARG A 13 -17.64 9.62 -8.88
N ARG A 14 -18.60 8.89 -9.46
CA ARG A 14 -19.25 9.25 -10.72
C ARG A 14 -19.90 10.63 -10.69
N VAL A 15 -20.60 10.95 -9.60
CA VAL A 15 -21.24 12.28 -9.44
C VAL A 15 -20.19 13.38 -9.37
N ILE A 16 -19.13 13.20 -8.57
CA ILE A 16 -18.06 14.21 -8.46
C ILE A 16 -17.39 14.44 -9.81
N ASP A 17 -17.11 13.38 -10.58
CA ASP A 17 -16.50 13.51 -11.92
C ASP A 17 -17.43 14.19 -12.92
N ARG A 18 -18.70 13.74 -12.99
CA ARG A 18 -19.70 14.28 -13.91
C ARG A 18 -19.91 15.78 -13.69
N ASP A 19 -19.97 16.20 -12.43
CA ASP A 19 -20.27 17.59 -12.07
C ASP A 19 -18.99 18.46 -12.01
N ASN A 20 -17.82 17.90 -12.33
CA ASN A 20 -16.51 18.52 -12.19
C ASN A 20 -16.31 19.17 -10.79
N SER A 21 -16.80 18.47 -9.77
CA SER A 21 -16.81 18.95 -8.40
C SER A 21 -15.42 18.88 -7.78
N LYS A 22 -15.08 19.88 -6.94
CA LYS A 22 -13.81 19.89 -6.18
C LYS A 22 -13.84 19.01 -4.92
N THR A 23 -15.01 18.47 -4.57
CA THR A 23 -15.18 17.59 -3.40
C THR A 23 -14.37 16.32 -3.57
N LYS A 24 -13.78 15.83 -2.48
CA LYS A 24 -13.02 14.57 -2.44
C LYS A 24 -13.68 13.58 -1.50
N ILE A 25 -13.57 12.30 -1.85
CA ILE A 25 -14.05 11.19 -1.02
C ILE A 25 -12.95 10.86 0.00
N LEU A 26 -13.25 11.06 1.28
CA LEU A 26 -12.47 10.55 2.40
C LEU A 26 -13.21 9.33 2.98
N ALA A 27 -12.81 8.13 2.55
CA ALA A 27 -13.40 6.89 3.05
C ALA A 27 -12.92 6.59 4.48
N ALA A 28 -13.77 5.99 5.30
CA ALA A 28 -13.53 5.81 6.73
C ALA A 28 -14.21 4.54 7.28
N SER A 29 -14.01 4.27 8.57
CA SER A 29 -14.66 3.16 9.31
C SER A 29 -14.27 1.77 8.83
N PHE A 30 -12.98 1.58 8.53
CA PHE A 30 -12.44 0.30 8.11
C PHE A 30 -12.23 -0.66 9.29
N LYS A 31 -12.27 -1.97 8.99
CA LYS A 31 -11.92 -3.07 9.90
C LYS A 31 -10.69 -3.85 9.46
N ASN A 32 -10.27 -3.70 8.20
CA ASN A 32 -9.10 -4.36 7.66
C ASN A 32 -8.60 -3.66 6.38
N VAL A 33 -7.39 -4.01 5.96
CA VAL A 33 -6.71 -3.48 4.77
C VAL A 33 -7.47 -3.79 3.48
N GLY A 34 -8.14 -4.94 3.39
CA GLY A 34 -8.92 -5.31 2.21
C GLY A 34 -10.06 -4.32 1.92
N GLN A 35 -10.72 -3.81 2.95
CA GLN A 35 -11.75 -2.77 2.79
C GLN A 35 -11.16 -1.43 2.34
N VAL A 36 -9.95 -1.08 2.80
CA VAL A 36 -9.23 0.12 2.37
C VAL A 36 -8.91 0.02 0.88
N ASN A 37 -8.35 -1.11 0.44
CA ASN A 37 -8.03 -1.35 -0.97
C ASN A 37 -9.30 -1.27 -1.84
N ALA A 38 -10.38 -1.92 -1.42
CA ALA A 38 -11.65 -1.87 -2.14
C ALA A 38 -12.20 -0.44 -2.25
N ALA A 39 -12.06 0.39 -1.22
CA ALA A 39 -12.48 1.80 -1.27
C ALA A 39 -11.68 2.59 -2.32
N TYR A 40 -10.36 2.38 -2.39
CA TYR A 40 -9.51 3.01 -3.41
C TYR A 40 -9.83 2.50 -4.82
N GLU A 41 -10.05 1.19 -5.00
CA GLU A 41 -10.50 0.60 -6.27
C GLU A 41 -11.82 1.18 -6.76
N CYS A 42 -12.73 1.55 -5.84
CA CYS A 42 -14.00 2.19 -6.14
C CYS A 42 -13.88 3.71 -6.39
N GLY A 43 -12.68 4.29 -6.27
CA GLY A 43 -12.43 5.71 -6.56
C GLY A 43 -12.44 6.64 -5.36
N ALA A 44 -12.30 6.13 -4.13
CA ALA A 44 -12.00 7.00 -2.99
C ALA A 44 -10.70 7.79 -3.23
N HIS A 45 -10.68 9.07 -2.83
CA HIS A 45 -9.49 9.92 -3.03
C HIS A 45 -8.50 9.80 -1.87
N ALA A 46 -9.02 9.51 -0.68
CA ALA A 46 -8.26 9.35 0.54
C ALA A 46 -9.00 8.38 1.47
N ALA A 47 -8.25 7.82 2.42
CA ALA A 47 -8.78 6.99 3.49
C ALA A 47 -8.29 7.50 4.85
N THR A 48 -9.15 7.42 5.87
CA THR A 48 -8.76 7.53 7.27
C THR A 48 -9.01 6.19 7.97
N MET A 49 -8.00 5.69 8.67
CA MET A 49 -8.00 4.36 9.27
C MET A 49 -7.22 4.34 10.59
N GLY A 50 -7.45 3.33 11.41
CA GLY A 50 -6.69 3.11 12.64
C GLY A 50 -5.25 2.71 12.35
N VAL A 51 -4.37 2.94 13.33
CA VAL A 51 -2.94 2.59 13.27
C VAL A 51 -2.76 1.08 13.11
N ASP A 52 -3.63 0.28 13.74
CA ASP A 52 -3.67 -1.17 13.63
C ASP A 52 -3.84 -1.68 12.19
N ILE A 53 -4.66 -0.99 11.39
CA ILE A 53 -4.86 -1.32 9.97
C ILE A 53 -3.62 -0.94 9.16
N LEU A 54 -2.97 0.19 9.49
CA LEU A 54 -1.73 0.59 8.83
C LEU A 54 -0.59 -0.40 9.13
N ASP A 55 -0.42 -0.80 10.39
CA ASP A 55 0.60 -1.78 10.79
C ASP A 55 0.36 -3.12 10.06
N SER A 56 -0.90 -3.56 10.01
CA SER A 56 -1.30 -4.78 9.28
C SER A 56 -1.03 -4.68 7.77
N ALA A 57 -1.04 -3.48 7.18
CA ALA A 57 -0.77 -3.28 5.76
C ALA A 57 0.71 -3.50 5.40
N PHE A 58 1.62 -3.30 6.36
CA PHE A 58 3.06 -3.48 6.18
C PHE A 58 3.59 -4.82 6.69
N ASP A 59 2.80 -5.55 7.48
CA ASP A 59 3.19 -6.85 8.04
C ASP A 59 2.94 -8.01 7.05
N MET A 60 3.73 -8.05 5.96
CA MET A 60 3.73 -9.17 5.02
C MET A 60 4.97 -10.06 5.25
N PRO A 61 4.80 -11.28 5.83
CA PRO A 61 5.92 -12.16 6.15
C PRO A 61 6.79 -12.55 4.93
N SER A 62 6.19 -12.67 3.74
CA SER A 62 6.93 -12.98 2.52
C SER A 62 7.94 -11.88 2.16
N ILE A 63 7.60 -10.61 2.35
CA ILE A 63 8.50 -9.50 2.03
C ILE A 63 9.73 -9.55 2.94
N ASN A 64 9.54 -9.77 4.25
CA ASN A 64 10.66 -9.92 5.18
C ASN A 64 11.55 -11.12 4.83
N LYS A 65 10.94 -12.24 4.42
CA LYS A 65 11.67 -13.41 3.97
C LYS A 65 12.49 -13.10 2.72
N ASP A 66 11.88 -12.49 1.71
CA ASP A 66 12.54 -12.18 0.44
C ASP A 66 13.74 -11.24 0.65
N VAL A 67 13.59 -10.22 1.51
CA VAL A 67 14.71 -9.31 1.87
C VAL A 67 15.84 -10.06 2.57
N ALA A 68 15.53 -10.99 3.47
CA ALA A 68 16.54 -11.80 4.17
C ALA A 68 17.24 -12.77 3.21
N ASP A 69 16.47 -13.43 2.34
CA ASP A 69 16.98 -14.37 1.33
C ASP A 69 17.92 -13.63 0.35
N PHE A 70 17.53 -12.45 -0.16
CA PHE A 70 18.42 -11.62 -0.98
C PHE A 70 19.71 -11.22 -0.27
N SER A 71 19.62 -10.88 1.03
CA SER A 71 20.80 -10.50 1.82
C SER A 71 21.75 -11.69 2.03
N SER A 72 21.19 -12.88 2.26
CA SER A 72 21.95 -14.13 2.37
C SER A 72 22.65 -14.49 1.06
N ASP A 73 21.91 -14.43 -0.05
CA ASP A 73 22.45 -14.71 -1.38
C ASP A 73 23.59 -13.75 -1.72
N TRP A 74 23.41 -12.46 -1.44
CA TRP A 74 24.44 -11.44 -1.63
C TRP A 74 25.72 -11.76 -0.83
N GLN A 75 25.59 -12.03 0.47
CA GLN A 75 26.71 -12.40 1.33
C GLN A 75 27.41 -13.69 0.86
N SER A 76 26.67 -14.65 0.32
CA SER A 76 27.23 -15.91 -0.17
C SER A 76 28.11 -15.74 -1.41
N VAL A 77 27.79 -14.78 -2.28
CA VAL A 77 28.52 -14.52 -3.53
C VAL A 77 29.67 -13.54 -3.31
N TYR A 78 29.44 -12.47 -2.53
CA TYR A 78 30.38 -11.34 -2.44
C TYR A 78 31.10 -11.23 -1.10
N GLY A 79 30.66 -11.96 -0.07
CA GLY A 79 31.28 -11.90 1.26
C GLY A 79 31.03 -10.60 2.04
N THR A 80 30.19 -9.70 1.52
CA THR A 80 29.79 -8.43 2.16
C THR A 80 28.27 -8.35 2.28
N THR A 81 27.75 -7.43 3.09
CA THR A 81 26.31 -7.12 3.19
C THR A 81 25.94 -5.78 2.55
N SER A 82 26.94 -5.05 2.06
CA SER A 82 26.79 -3.76 1.39
C SER A 82 27.53 -3.75 0.06
N LEU A 83 27.06 -2.89 -0.83
CA LEU A 83 27.79 -2.42 -2.00
C LEU A 83 28.90 -1.47 -1.53
N ASP A 84 29.94 -2.02 -0.90
CA ASP A 84 31.18 -1.27 -0.73
C ASP A 84 31.80 -1.19 -2.12
N VAL A 85 31.72 -0.01 -2.75
CA VAL A 85 32.40 0.22 -4.03
C VAL A 85 33.88 -0.01 -3.76
N GLN A 86 34.42 -1.13 -4.25
CA GLN A 86 35.84 -1.39 -4.11
C GLN A 86 36.58 -0.27 -4.85
N PRO A 87 37.52 0.44 -4.19
CA PRO A 87 38.24 1.56 -4.82
C PRO A 87 38.91 1.18 -6.14
N GLU A 88 39.26 -0.09 -6.32
CA GLU A 88 39.86 -0.66 -7.54
C GLU A 88 38.95 -0.62 -8.79
N LEU A 89 37.63 -0.46 -8.64
CA LEU A 89 36.64 -0.40 -9.72
C LEU A 89 36.23 1.03 -10.09
N LEU A 90 36.78 2.04 -9.41
CA LEU A 90 36.72 3.43 -9.83
C LEU A 90 37.85 3.68 -10.84
N VAL A 91 37.54 3.45 -12.12
CA VAL A 91 38.34 3.92 -13.26
C VAL A 91 37.81 5.27 -13.73
#